data_AF-A0A074MUB3-F1
#
_entry.id   AF-A0A074MUB3-F1
#
_cell.length_a   1.000
_cell.length_b   1.000
_cell.length_c   1.000
_cell.angle_alpha   90.00
_cell.angle_beta   90.00
_cell.angle_gamma   90.00
#
_symmetry.space_group_name_H-M   'P 1'
#
loop_
_entity.id
_entity.type
_entity.pdbx_description
1 polymer ?
#
loop_
_entity_poly.entity_id
_entity_poly.type
_entity_poly.pdbx_seq_one_letter_code
_entity_poly.pdbx_strand_id
1 'polypeptide(L)'
;MISIFYDGECPFCTRYVQMVRLQRADSVELVNLRENDTRRRELNEAGFDLDGGMVVEDGTARYGGDKAVAYIASLTTPSDGFNRLNRWLFSKPALASLLYPVLRAGRWLALFLMGRSFISQADRSNDARREIFATFFALFSVFHFFNYVIEYRLPLSLDLVALLGAALALLFKPPSSRLLFVLMLVSTISTVVQAPVASNHTIVRAAALLGYWLAFATAMFRNDPFERIFERFAPAGCAALLVMYFFGIFHKINTDFLNPETSCAPTLWALMPWPLSAFQGPVIDYAAIYGTFIVEGLIACALVIKRFRHWGIAAGIGFHLLLSLSSYAMYISFTTLSIALHTLWLNESAARKTLASPIVRAVRAKLVQPIYRVAVIGLCVWLAIFAFGGHYSLATFAVLPLVLPFCWALLFHAGEVDEGQRSVPVIGVLVGALFFANCAMPYLGLKTAQSVNMFANLRLEAGVSNHLVISSAQRPFDYLQDVVTLKKSGTHRVYYDVLAWLQRNPDQSISFTRNGVLYENANAQTLAEDIEMILLPEWVNKWFHFQPVDLKQPEVCGI
;
A
#
# COMPACT_ATOMS: atom_id res chain seq x y z
N MET A 1 30.53 -34.40 -25.76
CA MET A 1 29.10 -34.47 -25.44
C MET A 1 28.77 -33.19 -24.72
N ILE A 2 27.70 -32.50 -25.12
CA ILE A 2 27.26 -31.24 -24.53
C ILE A 2 26.06 -31.56 -23.64
N SER A 3 26.12 -31.24 -22.36
CA SER A 3 24.98 -31.43 -21.44
C SER A 3 24.38 -30.08 -21.08
N ILE A 4 23.08 -29.90 -21.31
CA ILE A 4 22.33 -28.69 -20.98
C ILE A 4 21.43 -28.99 -19.78
N PHE A 5 21.73 -28.33 -18.67
CA PHE A 5 20.99 -28.42 -17.42
C PHE A 5 19.96 -27.28 -17.34
N TYR A 6 18.69 -27.63 -17.18
CA TYR A 6 17.59 -26.67 -17.19
C TYR A 6 16.53 -26.98 -16.14
N ASP A 7 15.72 -25.97 -15.83
CA ASP A 7 14.56 -26.08 -14.95
C ASP A 7 13.34 -26.58 -15.74
N GLY A 8 12.91 -27.83 -15.54
CA GLY A 8 11.77 -28.41 -16.25
C GLY A 8 10.43 -27.73 -15.94
N GLU A 9 10.30 -27.04 -14.82
CA GLU A 9 9.12 -26.25 -14.47
C GLU A 9 9.13 -24.84 -15.07
N CYS A 10 10.21 -24.43 -15.73
CA CYS A 10 10.26 -23.17 -16.46
C CYS A 10 9.80 -23.41 -17.91
N PRO A 11 8.60 -22.92 -18.33
CA PRO A 11 8.09 -23.16 -19.68
C PRO A 11 9.01 -22.56 -20.76
N PHE A 12 9.65 -21.42 -20.48
CA PHE A 12 10.62 -20.82 -21.39
C PHE A 12 11.88 -21.66 -21.54
N CYS A 13 12.38 -22.23 -20.44
CA CYS A 13 13.59 -23.04 -20.42
C CYS A 13 13.35 -24.34 -21.17
N THR A 14 12.26 -25.04 -20.85
CA THR A 14 11.84 -26.27 -21.54
C THR A 14 11.60 -26.04 -23.03
N ARG A 15 10.91 -24.97 -23.41
CA ARG A 15 10.69 -24.66 -24.84
C ARG A 15 11.97 -24.24 -25.54
N TYR A 16 12.83 -23.47 -24.89
CA TYR A 16 14.09 -23.01 -25.46
C TYR A 16 14.98 -24.19 -25.84
N VAL A 17 15.22 -25.14 -24.93
CA VAL A 17 16.06 -26.32 -25.21
C VAL A 17 15.45 -27.25 -26.27
N GLN A 18 14.13 -27.24 -26.46
CA GLN A 18 13.45 -27.99 -27.51
C GLN A 18 13.50 -27.32 -28.90
N MET A 19 13.51 -25.98 -28.94
CA MET A 19 13.49 -25.21 -30.20
C MET A 19 14.89 -24.99 -30.79
N VAL A 20 15.91 -24.92 -29.94
CA VAL A 20 17.28 -24.69 -30.40
C VAL A 20 17.78 -25.91 -31.16
N ARG A 21 18.13 -25.69 -32.44
CA ARG A 21 18.76 -26.71 -33.29
C ARG A 21 20.27 -26.48 -33.35
N LEU A 22 21.00 -27.29 -32.59
CA LEU A 22 22.46 -27.20 -32.51
C LEU A 22 23.14 -27.86 -33.71
N GLN A 23 24.26 -27.28 -34.15
CA GLN A 23 25.10 -27.85 -35.23
C GLN A 23 25.65 -29.25 -34.91
N ARG A 24 25.66 -29.64 -33.62
CA ARG A 24 26.14 -30.93 -33.11
C ARG A 24 25.04 -31.73 -32.39
N ALA A 25 23.82 -31.73 -32.94
CA ALA A 25 22.62 -32.29 -32.29
C ALA A 25 22.76 -33.74 -31.81
N ASP A 26 23.54 -34.58 -32.51
CA ASP A 26 23.75 -36.00 -32.18
C ASP A 26 24.56 -36.25 -30.88
N SER A 27 24.98 -35.19 -30.19
CA SER A 27 25.84 -35.25 -29.00
C SER A 27 25.36 -34.40 -27.82
N VAL A 28 24.07 -34.04 -27.80
CA VAL A 28 23.47 -33.14 -26.79
C VAL A 28 22.60 -33.94 -25.81
N GLU A 29 22.92 -33.84 -24.53
CA GLU A 29 22.13 -34.38 -23.42
C GLU A 29 21.33 -33.24 -22.77
N LEU A 30 20.01 -33.42 -22.60
CA LEU A 30 19.16 -32.47 -21.89
C LEU A 30 18.83 -33.04 -20.51
N VAL A 31 19.19 -32.31 -19.45
CA VAL A 31 19.02 -32.78 -18.06
C VAL A 31 18.10 -31.82 -17.31
N ASN A 32 16.92 -32.32 -16.91
CA ASN A 32 16.02 -31.60 -16.01
C ASN A 32 16.58 -31.64 -14.58
N LEU A 33 16.95 -30.48 -14.03
CA LEU A 33 17.53 -30.37 -12.70
C LEU A 33 16.56 -30.74 -11.57
N ARG A 34 15.25 -30.77 -11.81
CA ARG A 34 14.25 -31.20 -10.81
C ARG A 34 14.20 -32.70 -10.58
N GLU A 35 14.68 -33.48 -11.54
CA GLU A 35 14.66 -34.94 -11.50
C GLU A 35 16.04 -35.54 -11.17
N ASN A 36 17.10 -34.72 -11.15
CA ASN A 36 18.47 -35.16 -10.95
C ASN A 36 19.15 -34.42 -9.79
N ASP A 37 18.95 -34.94 -8.57
CA ASP A 37 19.52 -34.35 -7.34
C ASP A 37 21.05 -34.38 -7.32
N THR A 38 21.68 -35.42 -7.88
CA THR A 38 23.15 -35.54 -7.92
C THR A 38 23.75 -34.40 -8.73
N ARG A 39 23.28 -34.18 -9.97
CA ARG A 39 23.75 -33.09 -10.82
C ARG A 39 23.43 -31.71 -10.23
N ARG A 40 22.28 -31.57 -9.57
CA ARG A 40 21.92 -30.33 -8.87
C ARG A 40 22.93 -29.98 -7.76
N ARG A 41 23.32 -30.96 -6.93
CA ARG A 41 24.32 -30.75 -5.86
C ARG A 41 25.68 -30.42 -6.44
N GLU A 42 26.15 -31.18 -7.44
CA GLU A 42 27.43 -30.93 -8.11
C GLU A 42 27.54 -29.50 -8.68
N LEU A 43 26.47 -29.01 -9.32
CA LEU A 43 26.48 -27.67 -9.91
C LEU A 43 26.35 -26.56 -8.86
N ASN A 44 25.56 -26.78 -7.81
CA ASN A 44 25.48 -25.85 -6.67
C ASN A 44 26.84 -25.74 -5.95
N GLU A 45 27.52 -26.87 -5.70
CA GLU A 45 28.86 -26.90 -5.09
C GLU A 45 29.90 -26.21 -5.98
N ALA A 46 29.74 -26.30 -7.30
CA ALA A 46 30.54 -25.56 -8.26
C ALA A 46 30.20 -24.06 -8.36
N GLY A 47 29.25 -23.55 -7.56
CA GLY A 47 28.90 -22.13 -7.46
C GLY A 47 27.93 -21.61 -8.52
N PHE A 48 27.22 -22.50 -9.24
CA PHE A 48 26.21 -22.08 -10.22
C PHE A 48 24.87 -21.77 -9.55
N ASP A 49 24.29 -20.62 -9.91
CA ASP A 49 22.91 -20.26 -9.53
C ASP A 49 21.91 -20.96 -10.45
N LEU A 50 21.45 -22.15 -10.04
CA LEU A 50 20.48 -22.97 -10.78
C LEU A 50 19.09 -22.35 -10.84
N ASP A 51 18.78 -21.49 -9.88
CA ASP A 51 17.54 -20.71 -9.88
C ASP A 51 17.64 -19.48 -10.77
N GLY A 52 18.86 -19.02 -11.08
CA GLY A 52 19.15 -17.89 -11.96
C GLY A 52 19.13 -18.22 -13.44
N GLY A 53 19.25 -19.50 -13.82
CA GLY A 53 19.31 -19.88 -15.23
C GLY A 53 19.76 -21.30 -15.53
N MET A 54 19.99 -21.54 -16.83
CA MET A 54 20.53 -22.80 -17.33
C MET A 54 22.04 -22.87 -17.12
N VAL A 55 22.55 -24.10 -17.07
CA VAL A 55 23.99 -24.39 -17.08
C VAL A 55 24.29 -25.28 -18.28
N VAL A 56 25.41 -25.03 -18.95
CA VAL A 56 25.89 -25.86 -20.06
C VAL A 56 27.26 -26.39 -19.72
N GLU A 57 27.45 -27.69 -19.90
CA GLU A 57 28.72 -28.40 -19.77
C GLU A 57 29.15 -28.90 -21.15
N ASP A 58 30.38 -28.58 -21.55
CA ASP A 58 31.02 -29.13 -22.75
C ASP A 58 32.45 -29.57 -22.39
N GLY A 59 32.64 -30.89 -22.22
CA GLY A 59 33.88 -31.46 -21.71
C GLY A 59 34.17 -30.98 -20.27
N THR A 60 35.25 -30.24 -20.08
CA THR A 60 35.64 -29.67 -18.78
C THR A 60 35.12 -28.25 -18.55
N ALA A 61 34.57 -27.60 -19.58
CA ALA A 61 34.10 -26.23 -19.49
C ALA A 61 32.62 -26.19 -19.05
N ARG A 62 32.32 -25.30 -18.09
CA ARG A 62 30.95 -25.04 -17.62
C ARG A 62 30.60 -23.56 -17.76
N TYR A 63 29.41 -23.29 -18.29
CA TYR A 63 28.87 -21.95 -18.49
C TYR A 63 27.51 -21.84 -17.80
N GLY A 64 27.28 -20.77 -17.04
CA GLY A 64 26.01 -20.52 -16.35
C GLY A 64 25.32 -19.25 -16.87
N GLY A 65 23.99 -19.24 -16.84
CA GLY A 65 23.18 -18.04 -17.06
C GLY A 65 23.35 -17.42 -18.45
N ASP A 66 23.74 -16.15 -18.49
CA ASP A 66 23.97 -15.39 -19.73
C ASP A 66 25.03 -16.05 -20.63
N LYS A 67 26.12 -16.54 -20.04
CA LYS A 67 27.18 -17.27 -20.75
C LYS A 67 26.67 -18.59 -21.32
N ALA A 68 25.79 -19.29 -20.60
CA ALA A 68 25.16 -20.51 -21.09
C ALA A 68 24.30 -20.24 -22.33
N VAL A 69 23.46 -19.19 -22.28
CA VAL A 69 22.61 -18.79 -23.40
C VAL A 69 23.46 -18.34 -24.60
N ALA A 70 24.51 -17.55 -24.37
CA ALA A 70 25.42 -17.11 -25.42
C ALA A 70 26.16 -18.27 -26.09
N TYR A 71 26.61 -19.24 -25.29
CA TYR A 71 27.24 -20.46 -25.79
C TYR A 71 26.28 -21.26 -26.68
N ILE A 72 25.07 -21.53 -26.19
CA ILE A 72 24.02 -22.22 -26.96
C ILE A 72 23.71 -21.47 -28.26
N ALA A 73 23.56 -20.15 -28.21
CA ALA A 73 23.25 -19.32 -29.37
C ALA A 73 24.35 -19.36 -30.44
N SER A 74 25.62 -19.38 -30.03
CA SER A 74 26.77 -19.48 -30.95
C SER A 74 26.81 -20.81 -31.74
N LEU A 75 26.31 -21.88 -31.12
CA LEU A 75 26.23 -23.22 -31.68
C LEU A 75 24.90 -23.50 -32.42
N THR A 76 23.96 -22.54 -32.39
CA THR A 76 22.64 -22.67 -33.01
C THR A 76 22.72 -22.49 -34.54
N THR A 77 22.11 -23.41 -35.30
CA THR A 77 21.97 -23.31 -36.75
C THR A 77 20.93 -22.24 -37.13
N PRO A 78 21.15 -21.39 -38.15
CA PRO A 78 20.17 -20.38 -38.58
C PRO A 78 19.03 -20.98 -39.45
N SER A 79 18.47 -22.12 -39.02
CA SER A 79 17.51 -22.93 -39.78
C SER A 79 16.15 -22.28 -39.99
N ASP A 80 15.73 -21.42 -39.06
CA ASP A 80 14.42 -20.76 -39.05
C ASP A 80 14.52 -19.34 -38.47
N GLY A 81 13.41 -18.58 -38.54
CA GLY A 81 13.37 -17.17 -38.10
C GLY A 81 13.71 -16.99 -36.62
N PHE A 82 13.27 -17.91 -35.76
CA PHE A 82 13.58 -17.89 -34.33
C PHE A 82 15.08 -18.12 -34.09
N ASN A 83 15.67 -19.14 -34.70
CA ASN A 83 17.07 -19.46 -34.54
C ASN A 83 18.00 -18.39 -35.14
N ARG A 84 17.60 -17.72 -36.23
CA ARG A 84 18.31 -16.54 -36.77
C ARG A 84 18.31 -15.38 -35.77
N LEU A 85 17.15 -15.07 -35.20
CA LEU A 85 17.01 -14.02 -34.19
C LEU A 85 17.80 -14.36 -32.91
N ASN A 86 17.70 -15.60 -32.42
CA ASN A 86 18.43 -16.08 -31.24
C ASN A 86 19.94 -15.94 -31.43
N ARG A 87 20.46 -16.38 -32.58
CA ARG A 87 21.88 -16.24 -32.91
C ARG A 87 22.29 -14.77 -33.00
N TRP A 88 21.51 -13.93 -33.67
CA TRP A 88 21.84 -12.50 -33.80
C TRP A 88 21.87 -11.77 -32.45
N LEU A 89 20.89 -12.03 -31.58
CA LEU A 89 20.77 -11.39 -30.26
C LEU A 89 21.82 -11.92 -29.26
N PHE A 90 22.00 -13.24 -29.17
CA PHE A 90 22.72 -13.85 -28.05
C PHE A 90 24.12 -14.37 -28.40
N SER A 91 24.53 -14.42 -29.68
CA SER A 91 25.92 -14.78 -30.01
C SER A 91 26.95 -13.71 -29.64
N LYS A 92 26.49 -12.47 -29.37
CA LYS A 92 27.35 -11.37 -28.90
C LYS A 92 27.31 -11.32 -27.36
N PRO A 93 28.42 -11.56 -26.66
CA PRO A 93 28.44 -11.62 -25.19
C PRO A 93 27.88 -10.35 -24.51
N ALA A 94 28.22 -9.17 -25.03
CA ALA A 94 27.74 -7.90 -24.48
C ALA A 94 26.22 -7.72 -24.59
N LEU A 95 25.63 -8.17 -25.70
CA LEU A 95 24.19 -8.09 -25.91
C LEU A 95 23.46 -9.15 -25.07
N ALA A 96 24.04 -10.34 -24.94
CA ALA A 96 23.53 -11.39 -24.06
C ALA A 96 23.51 -10.93 -22.59
N SER A 97 24.60 -10.34 -22.09
CA SER A 97 24.66 -9.83 -20.70
C SER A 97 23.66 -8.70 -20.44
N LEU A 98 23.32 -7.90 -21.45
CA LEU A 98 22.34 -6.82 -21.33
C LEU A 98 20.89 -7.32 -21.33
N LEU A 99 20.57 -8.28 -22.21
CA LEU A 99 19.20 -8.79 -22.40
C LEU A 99 18.84 -9.91 -21.41
N TYR A 100 19.82 -10.67 -20.93
CA TYR A 100 19.60 -11.82 -20.05
C TYR A 100 18.87 -11.47 -18.74
N PRO A 101 19.15 -10.35 -18.04
CA PRO A 101 18.38 -9.94 -16.86
C PRO A 101 16.88 -9.77 -17.14
N VAL A 102 16.50 -9.30 -18.34
CA VAL A 102 15.09 -9.14 -18.74
C VAL A 102 14.45 -10.50 -18.97
N LEU A 103 15.15 -11.43 -19.64
CA LEU A 103 14.67 -12.82 -19.80
C LEU A 103 14.50 -13.52 -18.45
N ARG A 104 15.45 -13.32 -17.53
CA ARG A 104 15.40 -13.86 -16.17
C ARG A 104 14.22 -13.30 -15.39
N ALA A 105 13.99 -11.99 -15.46
CA ALA A 105 12.82 -11.35 -14.85
C ALA A 105 11.50 -11.89 -15.44
N GLY A 106 11.42 -12.09 -16.75
CA GLY A 106 10.27 -12.70 -17.42
C GLY A 106 10.01 -14.15 -16.96
N ARG A 107 11.07 -14.96 -16.85
CA ARG A 107 11.00 -16.31 -16.27
C ARG A 107 10.49 -16.27 -14.83
N TRP A 108 11.08 -15.40 -14.01
CA TRP A 108 10.71 -15.23 -12.60
C TRP A 108 9.22 -14.91 -12.46
N LEU A 109 8.72 -13.96 -13.24
CA LEU A 109 7.31 -13.55 -13.21
C LEU A 109 6.39 -14.69 -13.65
N ALA A 110 6.76 -15.44 -14.69
CA ALA A 110 5.96 -16.59 -15.13
C ALA A 110 5.90 -17.69 -14.06
N LEU A 111 7.03 -18.03 -13.44
CA LEU A 111 7.07 -18.99 -12.32
C LEU A 111 6.18 -18.53 -11.17
N PHE A 112 6.25 -17.24 -10.80
CA PHE A 112 5.42 -16.64 -9.76
C PHE A 112 3.92 -16.79 -10.07
N LEU A 113 3.49 -16.39 -11.27
CA LEU A 113 2.08 -16.43 -11.67
C LEU A 113 1.54 -17.87 -11.76
N MET A 114 2.35 -18.81 -12.28
CA MET A 114 1.99 -20.23 -12.31
C MET A 114 2.01 -20.88 -10.92
N GLY A 115 2.67 -20.27 -9.94
CA GLY A 115 2.86 -20.83 -8.60
C GLY A 115 3.85 -21.98 -8.56
N ARG A 116 4.88 -21.94 -9.42
CA ARG A 116 5.98 -22.92 -9.49
C ARG A 116 7.14 -22.42 -8.64
N SER A 117 7.59 -23.21 -7.67
CA SER A 117 8.64 -22.79 -6.74
C SER A 117 10.00 -22.74 -7.42
N PHE A 118 10.96 -22.13 -6.76
CA PHE A 118 12.37 -22.25 -7.10
C PHE A 118 12.83 -23.72 -6.92
N ILE A 119 13.97 -24.05 -7.54
CA ILE A 119 14.67 -25.34 -7.39
C ILE A 119 15.28 -25.43 -5.98
N SER A 120 15.78 -24.31 -5.44
CA SER A 120 16.15 -24.23 -4.03
C SER A 120 14.94 -24.36 -3.11
N GLN A 121 15.17 -24.84 -1.88
CA GLN A 121 14.09 -25.01 -0.90
C GLN A 121 13.47 -23.65 -0.55
N ALA A 122 12.13 -23.63 -0.47
CA ALA A 122 11.38 -22.43 -0.13
C ALA A 122 11.69 -21.96 1.31
N ASP A 123 12.11 -20.70 1.43
CA ASP A 123 12.32 -20.05 2.73
C ASP A 123 10.97 -19.65 3.34
N ARG A 124 10.58 -20.31 4.43
CA ARG A 124 9.32 -20.04 5.15
C ARG A 124 9.47 -19.04 6.30
N SER A 125 10.51 -18.23 6.30
CA SER A 125 10.86 -17.27 7.35
C SER A 125 9.84 -16.14 7.56
N ASN A 126 8.87 -15.95 6.66
CA ASN A 126 7.94 -14.82 6.69
C ASN A 126 6.48 -15.19 6.38
N ASP A 127 6.15 -16.47 6.31
CA ASP A 127 4.83 -16.93 5.89
C ASP A 127 3.73 -16.49 6.87
N ALA A 128 3.94 -16.65 8.18
CA ALA A 128 2.94 -16.28 9.17
C ALA A 128 2.73 -14.77 9.22
N ARG A 129 3.80 -13.98 9.15
CA ARG A 129 3.72 -12.52 9.09
C ARG A 129 2.92 -12.05 7.86
N ARG A 130 3.22 -12.64 6.69
CA ARG A 130 2.50 -12.36 5.44
C ARG A 130 1.02 -12.70 5.58
N GLU A 131 0.70 -13.86 6.16
CA GLU A 131 -0.69 -14.32 6.31
C GLU A 131 -1.52 -13.35 7.18
N ILE A 132 -0.96 -12.89 8.32
CA ILE A 132 -1.63 -11.91 9.19
C ILE A 132 -1.82 -10.58 8.46
N PHE A 133 -0.76 -10.05 7.84
CA PHE A 133 -0.85 -8.82 7.07
C PHE A 133 -1.90 -8.93 5.95
N ALA A 134 -1.87 -10.02 5.17
CA ALA A 134 -2.82 -10.28 4.10
C ALA A 134 -4.26 -10.34 4.60
N THR A 135 -4.50 -10.91 5.78
CA THR A 135 -5.83 -10.96 6.40
C THR A 135 -6.35 -9.55 6.69
N PHE A 136 -5.57 -8.71 7.37
CA PHE A 136 -6.01 -7.34 7.69
C PHE A 136 -6.06 -6.44 6.46
N PHE A 137 -5.15 -6.60 5.50
CA PHE A 137 -5.18 -5.84 4.25
C PHE A 137 -6.37 -6.22 3.36
N ALA A 138 -6.79 -7.49 3.39
CA ALA A 138 -8.04 -7.93 2.76
C ALA A 138 -9.26 -7.32 3.44
N LEU A 139 -9.34 -7.36 4.78
CA LEU A 139 -10.43 -6.72 5.54
C LEU A 139 -10.49 -5.22 5.27
N PHE A 140 -9.34 -4.53 5.27
CA PHE A 140 -9.22 -3.14 4.84
C PHE A 140 -9.82 -2.93 3.46
N SER A 141 -9.46 -3.76 2.49
CA SER A 141 -9.91 -3.58 1.10
C SER A 141 -11.42 -3.81 0.96
N VAL A 142 -12.01 -4.74 1.73
CA VAL A 142 -13.47 -4.91 1.82
C VAL A 142 -14.12 -3.66 2.40
N PHE A 143 -13.61 -3.14 3.52
CA PHE A 143 -14.19 -1.96 4.17
C PHE A 143 -13.96 -0.67 3.39
N HIS A 144 -12.84 -0.55 2.68
CA HIS A 144 -12.55 0.55 1.78
C HIS A 144 -13.55 0.61 0.62
N PHE A 145 -13.94 -0.54 0.06
CA PHE A 145 -15.01 -0.59 -0.94
C PHE A 145 -16.30 0.06 -0.42
N PHE A 146 -16.76 -0.34 0.77
CA PHE A 146 -17.98 0.23 1.36
C PHE A 146 -17.83 1.71 1.70
N ASN A 147 -16.67 2.11 2.24
CA ASN A 147 -16.37 3.51 2.51
C ASN A 147 -16.49 4.36 1.24
N TYR A 148 -15.93 3.89 0.13
CA TYR A 148 -15.94 4.61 -1.15
C TYR A 148 -17.33 4.72 -1.79
N VAL A 149 -18.10 3.62 -1.77
CA VAL A 149 -19.44 3.60 -2.35
C VAL A 149 -20.44 4.39 -1.49
N ILE A 150 -20.33 4.34 -0.17
CA ILE A 150 -21.33 4.88 0.75
C ILE A 150 -20.95 6.29 1.25
N GLU A 151 -19.76 6.46 1.81
CA GLU A 151 -19.33 7.74 2.42
C GLU A 151 -18.92 8.74 1.33
N TYR A 152 -18.04 8.32 0.40
CA TYR A 152 -17.62 9.17 -0.72
C TYR A 152 -18.65 9.21 -1.87
N ARG A 153 -19.72 8.40 -1.79
CA ARG A 153 -20.81 8.32 -2.77
C ARG A 153 -20.33 8.15 -4.22
N LEU A 154 -19.23 7.41 -4.39
CA LEU A 154 -18.69 7.16 -5.73
C LEU A 154 -19.55 6.13 -6.47
N PRO A 155 -19.74 6.28 -7.78
CA PRO A 155 -20.46 5.30 -8.57
C PRO A 155 -19.73 3.95 -8.55
N LEU A 156 -20.51 2.87 -8.61
CA LEU A 156 -19.98 1.51 -8.72
C LEU A 156 -19.20 1.37 -10.04
N SER A 157 -17.88 1.23 -9.92
CA SER A 157 -16.95 1.09 -11.03
C SER A 157 -16.31 -0.29 -11.05
N LEU A 158 -15.77 -0.69 -12.20
CA LEU A 158 -15.17 -2.01 -12.38
C LEU A 158 -13.98 -2.25 -11.43
N ASP A 159 -13.18 -1.22 -11.15
CA ASP A 159 -12.05 -1.31 -10.22
C ASP A 159 -12.49 -1.57 -8.78
N LEU A 160 -13.61 -0.97 -8.34
CA LEU A 160 -14.18 -1.21 -7.00
C LEU A 160 -14.73 -2.64 -6.88
N VAL A 161 -15.44 -3.12 -7.90
CA VAL A 161 -15.95 -4.51 -7.92
C VAL A 161 -14.80 -5.52 -7.95
N ALA A 162 -13.78 -5.28 -8.79
CA ALA A 162 -12.58 -6.10 -8.82
C ALA A 162 -11.85 -6.08 -7.47
N LEU A 163 -11.80 -4.92 -6.80
CA LEU A 163 -11.15 -4.78 -5.50
C LEU A 163 -11.86 -5.63 -4.44
N LEU A 164 -13.19 -5.54 -4.37
CA LEU A 164 -13.99 -6.35 -3.46
C LEU A 164 -13.80 -7.85 -3.73
N GLY A 165 -13.84 -8.27 -5.00
CA GLY A 165 -13.64 -9.65 -5.39
C GLY A 165 -12.25 -10.19 -5.00
N ALA A 166 -11.19 -9.44 -5.28
CA ALA A 166 -9.82 -9.80 -4.90
C ALA A 166 -9.64 -9.84 -3.38
N ALA A 167 -10.27 -8.90 -2.65
CA ALA A 167 -10.20 -8.82 -1.20
C ALA A 167 -10.88 -10.04 -0.55
N LEU A 168 -12.09 -10.41 -0.99
CA LEU A 168 -12.80 -11.59 -0.51
C LEU A 168 -12.05 -12.89 -0.84
N ALA A 169 -11.48 -12.99 -2.06
CA ALA A 169 -10.67 -14.14 -2.45
C ALA A 169 -9.45 -14.31 -1.54
N LEU A 170 -8.73 -13.22 -1.24
CA LEU A 170 -7.60 -13.25 -0.32
C LEU A 170 -8.05 -13.53 1.12
N LEU A 171 -9.16 -12.95 1.58
CA LEU A 171 -9.69 -13.18 2.93
C LEU A 171 -10.00 -14.65 3.20
N PHE A 172 -10.50 -15.37 2.19
CA PHE A 172 -10.78 -16.82 2.30
C PHE A 172 -9.57 -17.71 2.00
N LYS A 173 -8.46 -17.16 1.49
CA LYS A 173 -7.19 -17.87 1.33
C LYS A 173 -5.98 -16.97 1.66
N PRO A 174 -5.84 -16.50 2.93
CA PRO A 174 -4.81 -15.53 3.30
C PRO A 174 -3.35 -15.97 3.07
N PRO A 175 -2.98 -17.27 3.17
CA PRO A 175 -1.61 -17.70 2.90
C PRO A 175 -1.11 -17.45 1.47
N SER A 176 -2.01 -17.17 0.51
CA SER A 176 -1.71 -17.12 -0.92
C SER A 176 -1.00 -15.83 -1.34
N SER A 177 0.30 -15.89 -1.62
CA SER A 177 1.09 -14.77 -2.15
C SER A 177 0.57 -14.23 -3.49
N ARG A 178 0.00 -15.11 -4.34
CA ARG A 178 -0.58 -14.70 -5.63
C ARG A 178 -1.87 -13.90 -5.47
N LEU A 179 -2.71 -14.27 -4.51
CA LEU A 179 -3.93 -13.48 -4.23
C LEU A 179 -3.57 -12.15 -3.58
N LEU A 180 -2.52 -12.12 -2.75
CA LEU A 180 -1.98 -10.86 -2.24
C LEU A 180 -1.48 -9.97 -3.39
N PHE A 181 -0.74 -10.52 -4.35
CA PHE A 181 -0.32 -9.80 -5.55
C PHE A 181 -1.52 -9.24 -6.35
N VAL A 182 -2.55 -10.06 -6.58
CA VAL A 182 -3.76 -9.60 -7.29
C VAL A 182 -4.43 -8.47 -6.53
N LEU A 183 -4.58 -8.60 -5.21
CA LEU A 183 -5.16 -7.54 -4.39
C LEU A 183 -4.32 -6.26 -4.43
N MET A 184 -2.98 -6.35 -4.39
CA MET A 184 -2.08 -5.21 -4.52
C MET A 184 -2.20 -4.54 -5.90
N LEU A 185 -2.31 -5.33 -6.97
CA LEU A 185 -2.48 -4.83 -8.34
C LEU A 185 -3.80 -4.08 -8.51
N VAL A 186 -4.91 -4.73 -8.15
CA VAL A 186 -6.23 -4.12 -8.24
C VAL A 186 -6.32 -2.89 -7.31
N SER A 187 -5.69 -2.95 -6.14
CA SER A 187 -5.59 -1.79 -5.24
C SER A 187 -4.87 -0.60 -5.86
N THR A 188 -3.82 -0.86 -6.64
CA THR A 188 -3.06 0.18 -7.34
C THR A 188 -3.88 0.78 -8.48
N ILE A 189 -4.54 -0.06 -9.28
CA ILE A 189 -5.44 0.38 -10.35
C ILE A 189 -6.56 1.25 -9.76
N SER A 190 -7.25 0.76 -8.73
CA SER A 190 -8.31 1.48 -8.02
C SER A 190 -7.84 2.83 -7.48
N THR A 191 -6.63 2.90 -6.90
CA THR A 191 -6.02 4.14 -6.40
C THR A 191 -5.81 5.17 -7.52
N VAL A 192 -5.39 4.74 -8.72
CA VAL A 192 -5.17 5.63 -9.88
C VAL A 192 -6.49 6.04 -10.55
N VAL A 193 -7.44 5.12 -10.69
CA VAL A 193 -8.74 5.35 -11.34
C VAL A 193 -9.57 6.35 -10.54
N GLN A 194 -9.56 6.23 -9.21
CA GLN A 194 -10.39 7.07 -8.35
C GLN A 194 -9.76 8.45 -8.10
N ALA A 195 -8.47 8.62 -8.36
CA ALA A 195 -7.80 9.90 -8.10
C ALA A 195 -8.35 11.03 -9.00
N PRO A 196 -8.57 12.24 -8.46
CA PRO A 196 -8.29 12.64 -7.08
C PRO A 196 -9.41 12.26 -6.08
N VAL A 197 -9.03 11.72 -4.92
CA VAL A 197 -9.91 11.57 -3.74
C VAL A 197 -9.19 12.11 -2.50
N ALA A 198 -9.83 13.03 -1.79
CA ALA A 198 -9.32 13.60 -0.55
C ALA A 198 -9.44 12.63 0.64
N SER A 199 -8.69 11.51 0.60
CA SER A 199 -8.71 10.46 1.61
C SER A 199 -7.33 10.19 2.22
N ASN A 200 -7.23 10.30 3.54
CA ASN A 200 -6.00 10.00 4.29
C ASN A 200 -5.63 8.51 4.23
N HIS A 201 -6.61 7.61 4.32
CA HIS A 201 -6.31 6.17 4.28
C HIS A 201 -5.86 5.73 2.87
N THR A 202 -6.29 6.43 1.82
CA THR A 202 -5.88 6.15 0.44
C THR A 202 -4.43 6.55 0.18
N ILE A 203 -3.96 7.67 0.73
CA ILE A 203 -2.54 8.03 0.58
C ILE A 203 -1.61 7.13 1.40
N VAL A 204 -2.04 6.71 2.61
CA VAL A 204 -1.29 5.71 3.41
C VAL A 204 -1.22 4.37 2.67
N ARG A 205 -2.34 3.94 2.06
CA ARG A 205 -2.38 2.76 1.19
C ARG A 205 -1.43 2.92 0.01
N ALA A 206 -1.41 4.06 -0.66
CA ALA A 206 -0.54 4.33 -1.81
C ALA A 206 0.95 4.19 -1.44
N ALA A 207 1.36 4.68 -0.26
CA ALA A 207 2.72 4.49 0.25
C ALA A 207 3.05 3.00 0.45
N ALA A 208 2.13 2.23 1.04
CA ALA A 208 2.31 0.78 1.20
C ALA A 208 2.39 0.05 -0.16
N LEU A 209 1.52 0.41 -1.12
CA LEU A 209 1.54 -0.17 -2.47
C LEU A 209 2.86 0.11 -3.19
N LEU A 210 3.38 1.34 -3.11
CA LEU A 210 4.68 1.70 -3.66
C LEU A 210 5.79 0.82 -3.07
N GLY A 211 5.80 0.63 -1.74
CA GLY A 211 6.73 -0.28 -1.07
C GLY A 211 6.63 -1.72 -1.56
N TYR A 212 5.42 -2.23 -1.76
CA TYR A 212 5.19 -3.58 -2.27
C TYR A 212 5.73 -3.73 -3.70
N TRP A 213 5.47 -2.77 -4.58
CA TRP A 213 5.93 -2.82 -5.97
C TRP A 213 7.45 -2.67 -6.10
N LEU A 214 8.07 -1.81 -5.31
CA LEU A 214 9.54 -1.71 -5.25
C LEU A 214 10.16 -3.02 -4.75
N ALA A 215 9.55 -3.66 -3.75
CA ALA A 215 10.00 -4.96 -3.23
C ALA A 215 9.82 -6.08 -4.27
N PHE A 216 8.68 -6.12 -4.94
CA PHE A 216 8.36 -7.08 -5.99
C PHE A 216 9.32 -6.93 -7.19
N ALA A 217 9.49 -5.72 -7.70
CA ALA A 217 10.41 -5.43 -8.80
C ALA A 217 11.85 -5.78 -8.42
N THR A 218 12.29 -5.42 -7.21
CA THR A 218 13.63 -5.77 -6.72
C THR A 218 13.84 -7.27 -6.68
N ALA A 219 12.88 -8.04 -6.12
CA ALA A 219 12.95 -9.50 -6.08
C ALA A 219 12.99 -10.10 -7.48
N MET A 220 12.15 -9.59 -8.39
CA MET A 220 12.11 -10.03 -9.79
C MET A 220 13.43 -9.81 -10.53
N PHE A 221 14.02 -8.61 -10.45
CA PHE A 221 15.27 -8.31 -11.15
C PHE A 221 16.50 -8.96 -10.52
N ARG A 222 16.50 -9.14 -9.19
CA ARG A 222 17.56 -9.86 -8.46
C ARG A 222 17.40 -11.38 -8.51
N ASN A 223 16.27 -11.88 -9.00
CA ASN A 223 15.93 -13.29 -8.97
C ASN A 223 15.94 -13.86 -7.54
N ASP A 224 15.46 -13.08 -6.56
CA ASP A 224 15.27 -13.56 -5.19
C ASP A 224 14.08 -14.56 -5.15
N PRO A 225 14.09 -15.52 -4.19
CA PRO A 225 12.90 -16.32 -3.89
C PRO A 225 11.68 -15.47 -3.60
N PHE A 226 10.48 -15.94 -3.96
CA PHE A 226 9.23 -15.18 -3.84
C PHE A 226 8.92 -14.76 -2.40
N GLU A 227 9.36 -15.54 -1.43
CA GLU A 227 9.12 -15.34 -0.01
C GLU A 227 9.84 -14.07 0.50
N ARG A 228 10.93 -13.66 -0.15
CA ARG A 228 11.66 -12.42 0.16
C ARG A 228 10.93 -11.14 -0.25
N ILE A 229 9.90 -11.22 -1.10
CA ILE A 229 9.10 -10.05 -1.48
C ILE A 229 8.53 -9.39 -0.22
N PHE A 230 7.96 -10.20 0.68
CA PHE A 230 7.33 -9.69 1.90
C PHE A 230 8.37 -9.12 2.88
N GLU A 231 9.51 -9.78 3.03
CA GLU A 231 10.62 -9.30 3.85
C GLU A 231 11.10 -7.91 3.41
N ARG A 232 11.29 -7.71 2.10
CA ARG A 232 11.70 -6.43 1.49
C ARG A 232 10.61 -5.35 1.59
N PHE A 233 9.33 -5.75 1.53
CA PHE A 233 8.18 -4.85 1.63
C PHE A 233 7.98 -4.32 3.05
N ALA A 234 8.07 -5.18 4.07
CA ALA A 234 7.65 -4.86 5.43
C ALA A 234 8.22 -3.53 5.98
N PRO A 235 9.51 -3.19 5.78
CA PRO A 235 10.06 -1.91 6.23
C PRO A 235 9.37 -0.68 5.63
N ALA A 236 8.85 -0.74 4.40
CA ALA A 236 8.13 0.37 3.78
C ALA A 236 6.77 0.62 4.43
N GLY A 237 6.03 -0.44 4.75
CA GLY A 237 4.79 -0.28 5.52
C GLY A 237 5.05 0.19 6.96
N CYS A 238 6.14 -0.27 7.60
CA CYS A 238 6.57 0.25 8.89
C CYS A 238 6.91 1.75 8.82
N ALA A 239 7.63 2.19 7.78
CA ALA A 239 7.95 3.60 7.56
C ALA A 239 6.69 4.43 7.31
N ALA A 240 5.75 3.93 6.49
CA ALA A 240 4.47 4.58 6.25
C ALA A 240 3.68 4.78 7.56
N LEU A 241 3.66 3.78 8.44
CA LEU A 241 3.01 3.87 9.76
C LEU A 241 3.67 4.93 10.66
N LEU A 242 5.01 4.98 10.70
CA LEU A 242 5.72 5.98 11.51
C LEU A 242 5.51 7.40 10.99
N VAL A 243 5.57 7.61 9.67
CA VAL A 243 5.28 8.91 9.05
C VAL A 243 3.84 9.33 9.35
N MET A 244 2.90 8.39 9.28
CA MET A 244 1.49 8.64 9.63
C MET A 244 1.33 9.08 11.08
N TYR A 245 1.95 8.40 12.06
CA TYR A 245 1.92 8.84 13.46
C TYR A 245 2.59 10.19 13.66
N PHE A 246 3.74 10.41 13.03
CA PHE A 246 4.44 11.69 13.11
C PHE A 246 3.55 12.85 12.65
N PHE A 247 2.94 12.75 11.46
CA PHE A 247 2.08 13.81 10.93
C PHE A 247 0.72 13.86 11.64
N GLY A 248 0.21 12.72 12.12
CA GLY A 248 -0.97 12.67 12.97
C GLY A 248 -0.82 13.55 14.22
N ILE A 249 0.38 13.57 14.81
CA ILE A 249 0.73 14.45 15.94
C ILE A 249 1.08 15.85 15.46
N PHE A 250 1.99 15.96 14.48
CA PHE A 250 2.57 17.22 14.06
C PHE A 250 1.50 18.18 13.56
N HIS A 251 0.57 17.73 12.72
CA HIS A 251 -0.54 18.57 12.26
C HIS A 251 -1.43 19.09 13.40
N LYS A 252 -1.55 18.35 14.51
CA LYS A 252 -2.35 18.74 15.68
C LYS A 252 -1.68 19.81 16.55
N ILE A 253 -0.39 20.11 16.36
CA ILE A 253 0.34 21.16 17.08
C ILE A 253 -0.09 22.54 16.55
N ASN A 254 -1.36 22.88 16.75
CA ASN A 254 -2.02 24.09 16.27
C ASN A 254 -3.01 24.61 17.32
N THR A 255 -3.40 25.88 17.21
CA THR A 255 -4.27 26.54 18.19
C THR A 255 -5.66 25.91 18.28
N ASP A 256 -6.21 25.46 17.16
CA ASP A 256 -7.62 25.08 17.07
C ASP A 256 -7.85 23.65 17.58
N PHE A 257 -6.88 22.76 17.38
CA PHE A 257 -6.92 21.42 17.96
C PHE A 257 -6.77 21.44 19.49
N LEU A 258 -6.04 22.42 20.03
CA LEU A 258 -5.83 22.58 21.48
C LEU A 258 -7.00 23.29 22.18
N ASN A 259 -7.92 23.89 21.43
CA ASN A 259 -9.12 24.54 21.95
C ASN A 259 -10.31 23.56 21.94
N PRO A 260 -10.91 23.22 23.11
CA PRO A 260 -12.08 22.35 23.20
C PRO A 260 -13.27 22.75 22.33
N GLU A 261 -13.44 24.05 22.02
CA GLU A 261 -14.58 24.54 21.23
C GLU A 261 -14.45 24.23 19.73
N THR A 262 -13.22 24.09 19.24
CA THR A 262 -12.92 23.87 17.81
C THR A 262 -12.32 22.50 17.53
N SER A 263 -11.77 21.84 18.55
CA SER A 263 -11.05 20.58 18.40
C SER A 263 -11.96 19.45 17.92
N CYS A 264 -11.43 18.62 17.02
CA CYS A 264 -12.11 17.41 16.62
C CYS A 264 -12.10 16.31 17.69
N ALA A 265 -11.18 16.33 18.66
CA ALA A 265 -11.08 15.25 19.64
C ALA A 265 -12.33 15.13 20.55
N PRO A 266 -12.86 16.22 21.15
CA PRO A 266 -14.13 16.20 21.86
C PRO A 266 -15.32 15.81 20.96
N THR A 267 -15.38 16.33 19.73
CA THR A 267 -16.44 15.99 18.76
C THR A 267 -16.49 14.50 18.45
N LEU A 268 -15.33 13.88 18.20
CA LEU A 268 -15.23 12.43 17.97
C LEU A 268 -15.64 11.63 19.21
N TRP A 269 -15.31 12.11 20.41
CA TRP A 269 -15.69 11.50 21.68
C TRP A 269 -17.20 11.56 21.94
N ALA A 270 -17.83 12.69 21.66
CA ALA A 270 -19.28 12.87 21.77
C ALA A 270 -20.08 11.88 20.91
N LEU A 271 -19.50 11.46 19.77
CA LEU A 271 -20.09 10.49 18.84
C LEU A 271 -19.72 9.03 19.14
N MET A 272 -19.12 8.74 20.29
CA MET A 272 -18.89 7.36 20.74
C MET A 272 -20.20 6.64 21.12
N PRO A 273 -20.24 5.30 21.10
CA PRO A 273 -21.40 4.55 21.57
C PRO A 273 -21.55 4.67 23.09
N TRP A 274 -22.78 4.55 23.58
CA TRP A 274 -23.03 4.43 25.02
C TRP A 274 -22.34 3.16 25.58
N PRO A 275 -21.69 3.21 26.77
CA PRO A 275 -21.73 4.29 27.77
C PRO A 275 -20.65 5.37 27.61
N LEU A 276 -19.76 5.29 26.62
CA LEU A 276 -18.63 6.23 26.50
C LEU A 276 -19.09 7.67 26.26
N SER A 277 -20.10 7.86 25.40
CA SER A 277 -20.68 9.18 25.15
C SER A 277 -21.43 9.78 26.35
N ALA A 278 -21.68 9.02 27.43
CA ALA A 278 -22.25 9.57 28.65
C ALA A 278 -21.24 10.40 29.45
N PHE A 279 -19.93 10.17 29.26
CA PHE A 279 -18.88 10.97 29.88
C PHE A 279 -18.62 12.19 29.00
N GLN A 280 -19.07 13.36 29.46
CA GLN A 280 -18.90 14.65 28.78
C GLN A 280 -18.45 15.72 29.76
N GLY A 281 -17.95 16.83 29.23
CA GLY A 281 -17.61 18.03 29.99
C GLY A 281 -16.12 18.34 29.94
N PRO A 282 -15.69 19.48 30.52
CA PRO A 282 -14.38 20.08 30.25
C PRO A 282 -13.20 19.15 30.52
N VAL A 283 -13.30 18.33 31.57
CA VAL A 283 -12.25 17.35 31.91
C VAL A 283 -12.09 16.29 30.82
N ILE A 284 -13.20 15.82 30.26
CA ILE A 284 -13.21 14.82 29.19
C ILE A 284 -12.72 15.45 27.88
N ASP A 285 -13.10 16.69 27.59
CA ASP A 285 -12.68 17.39 26.38
C ASP A 285 -11.15 17.55 26.34
N TYR A 286 -10.56 18.04 27.43
CA TYR A 286 -9.10 18.13 27.54
C TYR A 286 -8.43 16.75 27.58
N ALA A 287 -9.05 15.75 28.22
CA ALA A 287 -8.54 14.38 28.20
C ALA A 287 -8.54 13.79 26.78
N ALA A 288 -9.53 14.09 25.94
CA ALA A 288 -9.57 13.66 24.55
C ALA A 288 -8.47 14.33 23.72
N ILE A 289 -8.27 15.65 23.90
CA ILE A 289 -7.22 16.43 23.21
C ILE A 289 -5.83 15.92 23.60
N TYR A 290 -5.46 16.02 24.88
CA TYR A 290 -4.12 15.67 25.34
C TYR A 290 -3.89 14.16 25.35
N GLY A 291 -4.93 13.37 25.61
CA GLY A 291 -4.87 11.90 25.51
C GLY A 291 -4.50 11.44 24.11
N THR A 292 -5.03 12.09 23.07
CA THR A 292 -4.67 11.79 21.67
C THR A 292 -3.17 12.02 21.43
N PHE A 293 -2.63 13.17 21.85
CA PHE A 293 -1.20 13.46 21.76
C PHE A 293 -0.32 12.45 22.49
N ILE A 294 -0.67 12.17 23.74
CA ILE A 294 0.10 11.27 24.60
C ILE A 294 0.08 9.86 24.01
N VAL A 295 -1.09 9.35 23.66
CA VAL A 295 -1.24 7.98 23.13
C VAL A 295 -0.55 7.84 21.78
N GLU A 296 -0.81 8.73 20.82
CA GLU A 296 -0.14 8.70 19.50
C GLU A 296 1.40 8.81 19.65
N GLY A 297 1.87 9.72 20.51
CA GLY A 297 3.30 9.91 20.77
C GLY A 297 3.96 8.69 21.43
N LEU A 298 3.31 8.11 22.44
CA LEU A 298 3.78 6.89 23.10
C LEU A 298 3.81 5.70 22.14
N ILE A 299 2.80 5.55 21.26
CA ILE A 299 2.79 4.50 20.24
C ILE A 299 3.99 4.70 19.29
N ALA A 300 4.19 5.90 18.75
CA ALA A 300 5.28 6.19 17.82
C ALA A 300 6.66 5.89 18.45
N CYS A 301 6.90 6.37 19.67
CA CYS A 301 8.12 6.10 20.42
C CYS A 301 8.30 4.61 20.72
N ALA A 302 7.23 3.93 21.16
CA ALA A 302 7.28 2.51 21.51
C ALA A 302 7.56 1.61 20.30
N LEU A 303 7.05 1.94 19.10
CA LEU A 303 7.31 1.18 17.88
C LEU A 303 8.80 1.23 17.46
N VAL A 304 9.42 2.41 17.59
CA VAL A 304 10.85 2.63 17.26
C VAL A 304 11.74 1.92 18.26
N ILE A 305 11.44 2.02 19.56
CA ILE A 305 12.25 1.42 20.62
C ILE A 305 11.95 -0.08 20.71
N LYS A 306 12.88 -0.93 20.26
CA LYS A 306 12.74 -2.40 20.22
C LYS A 306 12.13 -3.01 21.49
N ARG A 307 12.56 -2.55 22.68
CA ARG A 307 12.09 -3.01 23.99
C ARG A 307 10.59 -2.79 24.22
N PHE A 308 10.02 -1.71 23.68
CA PHE A 308 8.63 -1.32 23.90
C PHE A 308 7.72 -1.64 22.71
N ARG A 309 8.26 -2.19 21.64
CA ARG A 309 7.53 -2.41 20.38
C ARG A 309 6.25 -3.20 20.53
N HIS A 310 6.26 -4.23 21.38
CA HIS A 310 5.05 -4.98 21.69
C HIS A 310 3.92 -4.08 22.21
N TRP A 311 4.24 -3.22 23.19
CA TRP A 311 3.31 -2.25 23.74
C TRP A 311 2.90 -1.21 22.71
N GLY A 312 3.80 -0.78 21.83
CA GLY A 312 3.47 0.09 20.69
C GLY A 312 2.45 -0.55 19.74
N ILE A 313 2.64 -1.83 19.40
CA ILE A 313 1.69 -2.60 18.58
C ILE A 313 0.35 -2.74 19.29
N ALA A 314 0.36 -3.15 20.56
CA ALA A 314 -0.86 -3.38 21.34
C ALA A 314 -1.66 -2.08 21.55
N ALA A 315 -0.99 -1.00 21.96
CA ALA A 315 -1.59 0.31 22.15
C ALA A 315 -2.10 0.89 20.82
N GLY A 316 -1.36 0.73 19.72
CA GLY A 316 -1.79 1.16 18.39
C GLY A 316 -3.04 0.43 17.92
N ILE A 317 -3.08 -0.90 18.05
CA ILE A 317 -4.28 -1.69 17.73
C ILE A 317 -5.47 -1.26 18.61
N GLY A 318 -5.25 -1.13 19.93
CA GLY A 318 -6.30 -0.70 20.86
C GLY A 318 -6.84 0.69 20.56
N PHE A 319 -5.97 1.65 20.28
CA PHE A 319 -6.32 3.02 19.92
C PHE A 319 -7.15 3.07 18.63
N HIS A 320 -6.73 2.36 17.58
CA HIS A 320 -7.50 2.34 16.33
C HIS A 320 -8.83 1.58 16.47
N LEU A 321 -8.89 0.52 17.28
CA LEU A 321 -10.17 -0.12 17.61
C LEU A 321 -11.11 0.84 18.33
N LEU A 322 -10.62 1.64 19.29
CA LEU A 322 -11.41 2.66 19.97
C LEU A 322 -11.92 3.73 18.98
N LEU A 323 -11.04 4.27 18.13
CA LEU A 323 -11.43 5.25 17.10
C LEU A 323 -12.50 4.70 16.16
N SER A 324 -12.45 3.41 15.83
CA SER A 324 -13.43 2.77 14.95
C SER A 324 -14.86 2.75 15.50
N LEU A 325 -15.02 2.95 16.82
CA LEU A 325 -16.33 2.99 17.47
C LEU A 325 -17.06 4.32 17.28
N SER A 326 -16.35 5.42 17.01
CA SER A 326 -16.98 6.73 16.84
C SER A 326 -17.89 6.74 15.61
N SER A 327 -19.11 7.27 15.76
CA SER A 327 -20.08 7.40 14.67
C SER A 327 -19.82 8.62 13.77
N TYR A 328 -18.67 9.26 13.89
CA TYR A 328 -18.29 10.42 13.08
C TYR A 328 -18.08 10.06 11.59
N ALA A 329 -17.39 8.96 11.31
CA ALA A 329 -17.13 8.48 9.94
C ALA A 329 -16.91 6.96 9.94
N MET A 330 -16.82 6.34 8.76
CA MET A 330 -16.58 4.90 8.62
C MET A 330 -15.11 4.51 8.83
N TYR A 331 -14.63 4.72 10.05
CA TYR A 331 -13.23 4.52 10.46
C TYR A 331 -12.73 3.09 10.39
N ILE A 332 -13.60 2.10 10.28
CA ILE A 332 -13.21 0.69 10.25
C ILE A 332 -12.27 0.35 9.08
N SER A 333 -12.40 1.08 7.95
CA SER A 333 -11.47 0.99 6.82
C SER A 333 -10.06 1.45 7.22
N PHE A 334 -9.91 2.67 7.71
CA PHE A 334 -8.61 3.19 8.17
C PHE A 334 -8.04 2.37 9.34
N THR A 335 -8.88 1.91 10.25
CA THR A 335 -8.51 1.07 11.40
C THR A 335 -7.86 -0.23 10.96
N THR A 336 -8.48 -0.95 10.03
CA THR A 336 -7.91 -2.22 9.53
C THR A 336 -6.66 -2.02 8.68
N LEU A 337 -6.53 -0.90 7.95
CA LEU A 337 -5.28 -0.52 7.29
C LEU A 337 -4.16 -0.29 8.32
N SER A 338 -4.44 0.49 9.36
CA SER A 338 -3.47 0.75 10.42
C SER A 338 -3.07 -0.54 11.13
N ILE A 339 -4.01 -1.41 11.48
CA ILE A 339 -3.71 -2.72 12.09
C ILE A 339 -2.86 -3.57 11.13
N ALA A 340 -3.15 -3.59 9.83
CA ALA A 340 -2.32 -4.28 8.85
C ALA A 340 -0.86 -3.78 8.91
N LEU A 341 -0.64 -2.46 8.95
CA LEU A 341 0.71 -1.89 9.07
C LEU A 341 1.37 -2.21 10.42
N HIS A 342 0.63 -2.23 11.52
CA HIS A 342 1.15 -2.64 12.83
C HIS A 342 1.66 -4.08 12.81
N THR A 343 0.98 -4.99 12.08
CA THR A 343 1.39 -6.40 12.00
C THR A 343 2.73 -6.61 11.28
N LEU A 344 3.20 -5.63 10.49
CA LEU A 344 4.52 -5.68 9.84
C LEU A 344 5.69 -5.64 10.84
N TRP A 345 5.44 -5.11 12.05
CA TRP A 345 6.41 -5.05 13.14
C TRP A 345 6.56 -6.37 13.92
N LEU A 346 5.65 -7.33 13.71
CA LEU A 346 5.76 -8.66 14.29
C LEU A 346 6.98 -9.37 13.74
N ASN A 347 7.62 -10.20 14.57
CA ASN A 347 8.55 -11.21 14.09
C ASN A 347 7.79 -12.50 13.68
N GLU A 348 8.48 -13.42 13.03
CA GLU A 348 7.83 -14.64 12.52
C GLU A 348 7.35 -15.57 13.63
N SER A 349 8.09 -15.67 14.74
CA SER A 349 7.70 -16.48 15.91
C SER A 349 6.37 -15.99 16.52
N ALA A 350 6.27 -14.69 16.79
CA ALA A 350 5.06 -14.03 17.29
C ALA A 350 3.87 -14.21 16.34
N ALA A 351 4.10 -14.06 15.03
CA ALA A 351 3.06 -14.27 14.02
C ALA A 351 2.57 -15.74 14.02
N ARG A 352 3.48 -16.71 14.10
CA ARG A 352 3.13 -18.14 14.19
C ARG A 352 2.33 -18.45 15.46
N LYS A 353 2.75 -17.92 16.61
CA LYS A 353 2.01 -18.06 17.88
C LYS A 353 0.61 -17.46 17.79
N THR A 354 0.48 -16.29 17.17
CA THR A 354 -0.82 -15.62 16.92
C THR A 354 -1.74 -16.51 16.08
N LEU A 355 -1.26 -17.03 14.95
CA LEU A 355 -2.03 -17.92 14.08
C LEU A 355 -2.34 -19.28 14.71
N ALA A 356 -1.48 -19.74 15.64
CA ALA A 356 -1.66 -20.97 16.39
C ALA A 356 -2.56 -20.81 17.61
N SER A 357 -2.91 -19.58 18.03
CA SER A 357 -3.76 -19.34 19.19
C SER A 357 -5.12 -20.04 19.04
N PRO A 358 -5.74 -20.54 20.13
CA PRO A 358 -6.99 -21.30 20.05
C PRO A 358 -8.11 -20.55 19.33
N ILE A 359 -8.24 -19.24 19.60
CA ILE A 359 -9.29 -18.39 19.02
C ILE A 359 -9.11 -18.22 17.51
N VAL A 360 -7.90 -17.91 17.05
CA VAL A 360 -7.60 -17.74 15.62
C VAL A 360 -7.70 -19.07 14.88
N ARG A 361 -7.23 -20.17 15.49
CA ARG A 361 -7.35 -21.52 14.93
C ARG A 361 -8.81 -21.92 14.76
N ALA A 362 -9.67 -21.64 15.74
CA ALA A 362 -11.10 -21.92 15.65
C ALA A 362 -11.77 -21.12 14.52
N VAL A 363 -11.45 -19.83 14.40
CA VAL A 363 -11.95 -18.98 13.30
C VAL A 363 -11.48 -19.52 11.95
N ARG A 364 -10.19 -19.82 11.79
CA ARG A 364 -9.63 -20.39 10.54
C ARG A 364 -10.29 -21.70 10.16
N ALA A 365 -10.49 -22.61 11.11
CA ALA A 365 -11.15 -23.90 10.87
C ALA A 365 -12.61 -23.72 10.42
N LYS A 366 -13.33 -22.75 11.00
CA LYS A 366 -14.71 -22.41 10.62
C LYS A 366 -14.79 -21.80 9.22
N LEU A 367 -13.88 -20.89 8.86
CA LEU A 367 -13.86 -20.21 7.55
C LEU A 367 -13.62 -21.13 6.34
N VAL A 368 -13.16 -22.38 6.57
CA VAL A 368 -13.11 -23.40 5.52
C VAL A 368 -14.51 -23.83 5.09
N GLN A 369 -15.49 -23.83 6.00
CA GLN A 369 -16.84 -24.30 5.71
C GLN A 369 -17.68 -23.21 5.00
N PRO A 370 -18.47 -23.56 3.97
CA PRO A 370 -19.25 -22.58 3.20
C PRO A 370 -20.21 -21.73 4.04
N ILE A 371 -20.84 -22.31 5.06
CA ILE A 371 -21.81 -21.60 5.92
C ILE A 371 -21.19 -20.38 6.61
N TYR A 372 -19.94 -20.49 7.07
CA TYR A 372 -19.25 -19.36 7.72
C TYR A 372 -18.78 -18.33 6.70
N ARG A 373 -18.49 -18.71 5.45
CA ARG A 373 -18.21 -17.74 4.38
C ARG A 373 -19.45 -16.92 4.03
N VAL A 374 -20.62 -17.56 3.98
CA VAL A 374 -21.91 -16.87 3.82
C VAL A 374 -22.17 -15.96 5.02
N ALA A 375 -21.87 -16.40 6.25
CA ALA A 375 -21.99 -15.55 7.43
C ALA A 375 -21.09 -14.30 7.35
N VAL A 376 -19.83 -14.44 6.91
CA VAL A 376 -18.92 -13.29 6.67
C VAL A 376 -19.52 -12.30 5.67
N ILE A 377 -20.08 -12.80 4.56
CA ILE A 377 -20.78 -11.96 3.58
C ILE A 377 -21.98 -11.27 4.24
N GLY A 378 -22.76 -11.99 5.04
CA GLY A 378 -23.88 -11.43 5.82
C GLY A 378 -23.45 -10.30 6.76
N LEU A 379 -22.32 -10.43 7.45
CA LEU A 379 -21.78 -9.34 8.28
C LEU A 379 -21.39 -8.12 7.43
N CYS A 380 -20.85 -8.33 6.22
CA CYS A 380 -20.56 -7.23 5.29
C CYS A 380 -21.83 -6.56 4.75
N VAL A 381 -22.93 -7.32 4.58
CA VAL A 381 -24.24 -6.75 4.24
C VAL A 381 -24.78 -5.90 5.40
N TRP A 382 -24.67 -6.38 6.64
CA TRP A 382 -25.06 -5.58 7.82
C TRP A 382 -24.23 -4.31 7.97
N LEU A 383 -22.92 -4.38 7.75
CA LEU A 383 -22.04 -3.20 7.65
C LEU A 383 -22.62 -2.20 6.65
N ALA A 384 -22.94 -2.65 5.43
CA ALA A 384 -23.46 -1.79 4.37
C ALA A 384 -24.80 -1.15 4.76
N ILE A 385 -25.72 -1.92 5.35
CA ILE A 385 -27.02 -1.42 5.81
C ILE A 385 -26.85 -0.31 6.86
N PHE A 386 -26.06 -0.55 7.91
CA PHE A 386 -25.85 0.44 8.97
C PHE A 386 -25.08 1.66 8.46
N ALA A 387 -24.05 1.46 7.63
CA ALA A 387 -23.29 2.53 7.02
C ALA A 387 -24.15 3.42 6.12
N PHE A 388 -25.05 2.83 5.33
CA PHE A 388 -25.97 3.58 4.49
C PHE A 388 -26.95 4.43 5.31
N GLY A 389 -27.34 3.96 6.49
CA GLY A 389 -28.13 4.72 7.46
C GLY A 389 -27.34 5.76 8.28
N GLY A 390 -26.03 5.92 8.05
CA GLY A 390 -25.17 6.82 8.84
C GLY A 390 -24.84 6.32 10.25
N HIS A 391 -25.16 5.06 10.58
CA HIS A 391 -24.90 4.47 11.90
C HIS A 391 -23.54 3.77 11.93
N TYR A 392 -22.45 4.53 11.84
CA TYR A 392 -21.11 3.95 11.66
C TYR A 392 -20.63 3.13 12.86
N SER A 393 -21.02 3.44 14.09
CA SER A 393 -20.72 2.59 15.25
C SER A 393 -21.34 1.20 15.12
N LEU A 394 -22.61 1.10 14.69
CA LEU A 394 -23.30 -0.17 14.45
C LEU A 394 -22.67 -0.93 13.29
N ALA A 395 -22.28 -0.21 12.23
CA ALA A 395 -21.55 -0.77 11.11
C ALA A 395 -20.24 -1.41 11.59
N THR A 396 -19.46 -0.73 12.44
CA THR A 396 -18.26 -1.29 13.07
C THR A 396 -18.59 -2.53 13.90
N PHE A 397 -19.59 -2.46 14.80
CA PHE A 397 -19.98 -3.59 15.64
C PHE A 397 -20.36 -4.84 14.81
N ALA A 398 -21.00 -4.66 13.66
CA ALA A 398 -21.36 -5.78 12.78
C ALA A 398 -20.14 -6.56 12.27
N VAL A 399 -18.98 -5.91 12.09
CA VAL A 399 -17.78 -6.54 11.52
C VAL A 399 -16.66 -6.78 12.53
N LEU A 400 -16.77 -6.28 13.76
CA LEU A 400 -15.84 -6.60 14.85
C LEU A 400 -15.61 -8.10 15.05
N PRO A 401 -16.60 -9.01 14.88
CA PRO A 401 -16.34 -10.46 14.96
C PRO A 401 -15.29 -10.97 13.97
N LEU A 402 -15.06 -10.27 12.85
CA LEU A 402 -14.02 -10.60 11.86
C LEU A 402 -12.63 -10.12 12.28
N VAL A 403 -12.56 -9.10 13.14
CA VAL A 403 -11.35 -8.34 13.49
C VAL A 403 -10.84 -8.72 14.88
N LEU A 404 -11.73 -8.80 15.87
CA LEU A 404 -11.41 -9.00 17.29
C LEU A 404 -10.66 -10.30 17.60
N PRO A 405 -10.99 -11.46 17.01
CA PRO A 405 -10.24 -12.70 17.28
C PRO A 405 -8.74 -12.58 17.01
N PHE A 406 -8.39 -11.92 15.91
CA PHE A 406 -7.00 -11.68 15.53
C PHE A 406 -6.36 -10.62 16.41
N CYS A 407 -7.07 -9.51 16.68
CA CYS A 407 -6.56 -8.45 17.55
C CYS A 407 -6.29 -8.97 18.97
N TRP A 408 -7.23 -9.73 19.53
CA TRP A 408 -7.06 -10.38 20.83
C TRP A 408 -5.80 -11.25 20.87
N ALA A 409 -5.61 -12.12 19.89
CA ALA A 409 -4.41 -12.96 19.82
C ALA A 409 -3.12 -12.13 19.69
N LEU A 410 -3.14 -11.03 18.93
CA LEU A 410 -1.98 -10.14 18.78
C LEU A 410 -1.59 -9.47 20.10
N LEU A 411 -2.57 -9.09 20.94
CA LEU A 411 -2.30 -8.46 22.25
C LEU A 411 -1.49 -9.36 23.18
N PHE A 412 -1.61 -10.69 23.08
CA PHE A 412 -0.89 -11.63 23.96
C PHE A 412 0.38 -12.24 23.35
N HIS A 413 0.53 -12.18 22.01
CA HIS A 413 1.60 -12.90 21.32
C HIS A 413 2.57 -12.03 20.53
N ALA A 414 2.37 -10.70 20.45
CA ALA A 414 3.25 -9.78 19.75
C ALA A 414 4.57 -9.44 20.48
N GLY A 415 4.87 -10.10 21.61
CA GLY A 415 5.89 -9.73 22.61
C GLY A 415 7.35 -9.95 22.25
N GLU A 416 7.66 -10.68 21.18
CA GLU A 416 9.03 -11.15 20.96
C GLU A 416 9.86 -10.17 20.12
N VAL A 417 11.04 -9.82 20.64
CA VAL A 417 12.01 -8.97 19.96
C VAL A 417 12.81 -9.83 18.98
N ASP A 418 12.87 -9.40 17.72
CA ASP A 418 13.76 -9.98 16.73
C ASP A 418 15.21 -9.53 16.99
N GLU A 419 16.09 -10.49 17.31
CA GLU A 419 17.52 -10.28 17.54
C GLU A 419 18.36 -10.33 16.26
N GLY A 420 17.74 -10.61 15.10
CA GLY A 420 18.46 -10.73 13.82
C GLY A 420 19.11 -9.42 13.36
N GLN A 421 20.31 -9.52 12.79
CA GLN A 421 20.92 -8.45 12.00
C GLN A 421 20.06 -8.21 10.75
N ARG A 422 19.43 -7.04 10.65
CA ARG A 422 18.70 -6.63 9.45
C ARG A 422 19.56 -5.71 8.59
N SER A 423 19.63 -6.01 7.29
CA SER A 423 20.20 -5.09 6.30
C SER A 423 19.47 -3.74 6.31
N VAL A 424 20.15 -2.67 5.89
CA VAL A 424 19.55 -1.33 5.77
C VAL A 424 18.31 -1.41 4.87
N PRO A 425 17.13 -1.01 5.36
CA PRO A 425 15.89 -1.15 4.60
C PRO A 425 15.75 -0.03 3.56
N VAL A 426 16.53 -0.07 2.47
CA VAL A 426 16.57 0.99 1.44
C VAL A 426 15.18 1.34 0.92
N ILE A 427 14.35 0.32 0.62
CA ILE A 427 12.97 0.53 0.16
C ILE A 427 12.14 1.25 1.23
N GLY A 428 12.32 0.89 2.51
CA GLY A 428 11.64 1.54 3.62
C GLY A 428 12.04 3.00 3.78
N VAL A 429 13.32 3.32 3.66
CA VAL A 429 13.83 4.70 3.70
C VAL A 429 13.28 5.52 2.53
N LEU A 430 13.33 4.97 1.31
CA LEU A 430 12.85 5.67 0.11
C LEU A 430 11.35 5.97 0.20
N VAL A 431 10.54 4.96 0.51
CA VAL A 431 9.08 5.14 0.63
C VAL A 431 8.74 6.07 1.79
N GLY A 432 9.41 5.90 2.94
CA GLY A 432 9.24 6.77 4.10
C GLY A 432 9.56 8.23 3.77
N ALA A 433 10.68 8.50 3.08
CA ALA A 433 11.08 9.84 2.68
C ALA A 433 10.10 10.47 1.68
N LEU A 434 9.66 9.72 0.66
CA LEU A 434 8.68 10.20 -0.32
C LEU A 434 7.33 10.51 0.34
N PHE A 435 6.87 9.63 1.22
CA PHE A 435 5.61 9.83 1.92
C PHE A 435 5.70 10.99 2.92
N PHE A 436 6.82 11.11 3.64
CA PHE A 436 7.09 12.25 4.52
C PHE A 436 7.08 13.57 3.75
N ALA A 437 7.75 13.63 2.59
CA ALA A 437 7.76 14.81 1.73
C ALA A 437 6.33 15.18 1.27
N ASN A 438 5.52 14.20 0.88
CA ASN A 438 4.10 14.42 0.54
C ASN A 438 3.30 15.01 1.70
N CYS A 439 3.47 14.49 2.92
CA CYS A 439 2.77 15.00 4.11
C CYS A 439 3.30 16.37 4.58
N ALA A 440 4.55 16.72 4.23
CA ALA A 440 5.13 18.02 4.50
C ALA A 440 4.69 19.13 3.51
N MET A 441 4.11 18.77 2.37
CA MET A 441 3.67 19.73 1.33
C MET A 441 2.76 20.88 1.81
N PRO A 442 1.84 20.71 2.78
CA PRO A 442 1.04 21.82 3.29
C PRO A 442 1.92 22.95 3.84
N TYR A 443 3.00 22.59 4.55
CA TYR A 443 3.94 23.54 5.13
C TYR A 443 4.86 24.21 4.10
N LEU A 444 4.98 23.62 2.92
CA LEU A 444 5.67 24.24 1.79
C LEU A 444 4.76 25.21 1.02
N GLY A 445 3.44 25.22 1.29
CA GLY A 445 2.47 26.00 0.52
C GLY A 445 2.09 25.34 -0.81
N LEU A 446 2.28 24.02 -0.94
CA LEU A 446 2.05 23.28 -2.18
C LEU A 446 0.65 22.66 -2.28
N LYS A 447 0.27 21.78 -1.34
CA LYS A 447 -1.05 21.12 -1.35
C LYS A 447 -1.49 20.79 0.07
N THR A 448 -2.81 20.77 0.33
CA THR A 448 -3.35 20.42 1.66
C THR A 448 -4.09 19.09 1.71
N ALA A 449 -4.60 18.57 0.59
CA ALA A 449 -5.25 17.27 0.56
C ALA A 449 -4.24 16.10 0.52
N GLN A 450 -4.67 14.92 1.00
CA GLN A 450 -3.86 13.70 1.05
C GLN A 450 -2.49 13.91 1.75
N SER A 451 -2.47 14.74 2.79
CA SER A 451 -1.28 15.06 3.58
C SER A 451 -1.27 14.38 4.95
N VAL A 452 -2.27 13.53 5.24
CA VAL A 452 -2.48 12.93 6.57
C VAL A 452 -2.93 13.99 7.61
N ASN A 453 -3.64 15.02 7.16
CA ASN A 453 -4.33 15.97 8.01
C ASN A 453 -5.55 15.29 8.70
N MET A 454 -5.28 14.52 9.75
CA MET A 454 -6.21 13.61 10.45
C MET A 454 -7.04 14.34 11.51
N PHE A 455 -8.04 15.11 11.07
CA PHE A 455 -8.92 15.86 11.98
C PHE A 455 -8.13 16.80 12.90
N ALA A 456 -7.05 17.37 12.37
CA ALA A 456 -6.20 18.26 13.14
C ALA A 456 -6.76 19.69 13.17
N ASN A 457 -7.81 20.00 12.40
CA ASN A 457 -8.28 21.37 12.19
C ASN A 457 -7.15 22.32 11.74
N LEU A 458 -6.20 21.79 10.96
CA LEU A 458 -5.03 22.53 10.49
C LEU A 458 -5.44 23.48 9.36
N ARG A 459 -5.15 24.77 9.55
CA ARG A 459 -5.47 25.85 8.62
C ARG A 459 -4.20 26.55 8.16
N LEU A 460 -3.99 26.57 6.85
CA LEU A 460 -2.80 27.13 6.22
C LEU A 460 -3.15 28.08 5.05
N GLU A 461 -4.42 28.23 4.70
CA GLU A 461 -4.86 28.96 3.52
C GLU A 461 -5.05 30.47 3.79
N ALA A 462 -5.12 31.28 2.73
CA ALA A 462 -5.31 32.74 2.77
C ALA A 462 -4.28 33.48 3.63
N GLY A 463 -3.01 33.06 3.57
CA GLY A 463 -1.90 33.74 4.24
C GLY A 463 -1.85 33.57 5.75
N VAL A 464 -2.72 32.73 6.34
CA VAL A 464 -2.69 32.41 7.77
C VAL A 464 -2.04 31.05 8.06
N SER A 465 -1.63 30.86 9.30
CA SER A 465 -1.18 29.57 9.82
C SER A 465 -1.63 29.47 11.27
N ASN A 466 -2.46 28.48 11.60
CA ASN A 466 -2.81 28.19 12.99
C ASN A 466 -1.81 27.22 13.66
N HIS A 467 -0.82 26.72 12.91
CA HIS A 467 0.23 25.85 13.41
C HIS A 467 1.21 26.60 14.32
N LEU A 468 1.53 26.05 15.50
CA LEU A 468 2.32 26.76 16.51
C LEU A 468 3.81 26.85 16.19
N VAL A 469 4.31 25.98 15.30
CA VAL A 469 5.74 25.91 14.94
C VAL A 469 6.06 26.53 13.58
N ILE A 470 5.10 26.52 12.64
CA ILE A 470 5.33 26.89 11.24
C ILE A 470 4.44 28.07 10.91
N SER A 471 5.04 29.22 10.63
CA SER A 471 4.31 30.44 10.25
C SER A 471 4.01 30.48 8.76
N SER A 472 3.03 31.30 8.35
CA SER A 472 2.74 31.51 6.93
C SER A 472 3.87 32.23 6.17
N ALA A 473 4.68 33.05 6.86
CA ALA A 473 5.80 33.79 6.29
C ALA A 473 6.98 32.92 5.82
N GLN A 474 7.03 31.64 6.25
CA GLN A 474 8.15 30.73 5.99
C GLN A 474 7.93 29.80 4.78
N ARG A 475 6.85 30.00 4.02
CA ARG A 475 6.49 29.07 2.93
C ARG A 475 7.14 29.49 1.60
N PRO A 476 7.79 28.56 0.88
CA PRO A 476 8.43 28.85 -0.40
C PRO A 476 7.46 28.96 -1.58
N PHE A 477 6.21 28.47 -1.45
CA PHE A 477 5.21 28.50 -2.51
C PHE A 477 3.91 29.16 -2.05
N ASP A 478 3.21 29.83 -2.98
CA ASP A 478 2.08 30.71 -2.69
C ASP A 478 0.72 30.15 -3.08
N TYR A 479 0.60 28.87 -3.46
CA TYR A 479 -0.68 28.29 -3.87
C TYR A 479 -1.76 28.45 -2.79
N LEU A 480 -1.40 28.30 -1.52
CA LEU A 480 -2.33 28.45 -0.40
C LEU A 480 -2.76 29.90 -0.13
N GLN A 481 -2.07 30.89 -0.68
CA GLN A 481 -2.43 32.30 -0.52
C GLN A 481 -3.57 32.72 -1.46
N ASP A 482 -3.62 32.10 -2.65
CA ASP A 482 -4.60 32.43 -3.69
C ASP A 482 -5.92 31.67 -3.46
N VAL A 483 -6.79 32.27 -2.66
CA VAL A 483 -8.09 31.73 -2.28
C VAL A 483 -9.22 32.55 -2.91
N VAL A 484 -10.19 31.87 -3.50
CA VAL A 484 -11.39 32.46 -4.09
C VAL A 484 -12.63 32.16 -3.27
N THR A 485 -13.60 33.07 -3.33
CA THR A 485 -14.91 32.92 -2.68
C THR A 485 -15.97 32.58 -3.72
N LEU A 486 -16.61 31.42 -3.59
CA LEU A 486 -17.65 30.96 -4.52
C LEU A 486 -18.97 31.71 -4.28
N LYS A 487 -19.53 32.33 -5.32
CA LYS A 487 -20.72 33.21 -5.21
C LYS A 487 -21.98 32.45 -4.74
N LYS A 488 -22.17 31.22 -5.23
CA LYS A 488 -23.39 30.42 -4.97
C LYS A 488 -23.46 29.87 -3.55
N SER A 489 -22.33 29.40 -3.01
CA SER A 489 -22.27 28.73 -1.70
C SER A 489 -21.68 29.63 -0.61
N GLY A 490 -20.97 30.71 -0.96
CA GLY A 490 -20.17 31.50 -0.03
C GLY A 490 -18.97 30.76 0.54
N THR A 491 -18.62 29.58 0.00
CA THR A 491 -17.49 28.76 0.46
C THR A 491 -16.19 29.18 -0.23
N HIS A 492 -15.06 28.86 0.38
CA HIS A 492 -13.75 29.24 -0.14
C HIS A 492 -13.00 28.04 -0.71
N ARG A 493 -12.18 28.29 -1.74
CA ARG A 493 -11.32 27.29 -2.37
C ARG A 493 -10.01 27.91 -2.81
N VAL A 494 -8.94 27.14 -2.78
CA VAL A 494 -7.70 27.51 -3.45
C VAL A 494 -7.96 27.62 -4.96
N TYR A 495 -7.50 28.70 -5.58
CA TYR A 495 -7.77 29.01 -6.98
C TYR A 495 -7.31 27.90 -7.94
N TYR A 496 -6.15 27.30 -7.65
CA TYR A 496 -5.65 26.14 -8.38
C TYR A 496 -6.68 25.00 -8.47
N ASP A 497 -7.39 24.71 -7.37
CA ASP A 497 -8.38 23.64 -7.33
C ASP A 497 -9.63 23.98 -8.16
N VAL A 498 -9.97 25.27 -8.27
CA VAL A 498 -11.04 25.75 -9.17
C VAL A 498 -10.65 25.52 -10.63
N LEU A 499 -9.42 25.89 -11.02
CA LEU A 499 -8.91 25.64 -12.38
C LEU A 499 -8.88 24.14 -12.69
N ALA A 500 -8.35 23.31 -11.78
CA ALA A 500 -8.26 21.87 -11.95
C ALA A 500 -9.63 21.18 -12.02
N TRP A 501 -10.64 21.75 -11.34
CA TRP A 501 -12.03 21.28 -11.45
C TRP A 501 -12.66 21.67 -12.79
N LEU A 502 -12.47 22.91 -13.25
CA LEU A 502 -12.97 23.38 -14.55
C LEU A 502 -12.37 22.60 -15.72
N GLN A 503 -11.06 22.32 -15.69
CA GLN A 503 -10.39 21.49 -16.71
C GLN A 503 -11.04 20.11 -16.86
N ARG A 504 -11.49 19.51 -15.75
CA ARG A 504 -12.17 18.19 -15.74
C ARG A 504 -13.66 18.27 -16.05
N ASN A 505 -14.26 19.45 -15.96
CA ASN A 505 -15.68 19.69 -16.16
C ASN A 505 -15.89 20.85 -17.16
N PRO A 506 -15.45 20.70 -18.42
CA PRO A 506 -15.39 21.81 -19.38
C PRO A 506 -16.76 22.43 -19.69
N ASP A 507 -17.83 21.65 -19.56
CA ASP A 507 -19.21 22.09 -19.80
C ASP A 507 -19.85 22.81 -18.60
N GLN A 508 -19.16 22.85 -17.45
CA GLN A 508 -19.65 23.53 -16.25
C GLN A 508 -19.04 24.93 -16.11
N SER A 509 -19.80 25.81 -15.47
CA SER A 509 -19.35 27.17 -15.13
C SER A 509 -19.52 27.45 -13.64
N ILE A 510 -18.68 28.34 -13.12
CA ILE A 510 -18.67 28.74 -11.72
C ILE A 510 -18.44 30.25 -11.62
N SER A 511 -19.10 30.90 -10.67
CA SER A 511 -18.89 32.32 -10.38
C SER A 511 -18.19 32.47 -9.04
N PHE A 512 -17.14 33.27 -9.00
CA PHE A 512 -16.32 33.47 -7.80
C PHE A 512 -15.70 34.87 -7.76
N THR A 513 -15.29 35.29 -6.56
CA THR A 513 -14.51 36.51 -6.35
C THR A 513 -13.07 36.13 -6.03
N ARG A 514 -12.12 36.71 -6.76
CA ARG A 514 -10.67 36.57 -6.55
C ARG A 514 -10.06 37.96 -6.43
N ASN A 515 -9.36 38.26 -5.34
CA ASN A 515 -8.74 39.57 -5.09
C ASN A 515 -9.70 40.77 -5.30
N GLY A 516 -10.96 40.64 -4.88
CA GLY A 516 -12.00 41.67 -5.05
C GLY A 516 -12.60 41.79 -6.45
N VAL A 517 -12.07 41.06 -7.44
CA VAL A 517 -12.60 41.01 -8.81
C VAL A 517 -13.61 39.87 -8.92
N LEU A 518 -14.78 40.18 -9.47
CA LEU A 518 -15.84 39.21 -9.71
C LEU A 518 -15.67 38.56 -11.09
N TYR A 519 -15.64 37.23 -11.10
CA TYR A 519 -15.68 36.40 -12.30
C TYR A 519 -17.06 35.76 -12.38
N GLU A 520 -17.84 36.12 -13.39
CA GLU A 520 -19.19 35.57 -13.61
C GLU A 520 -19.18 34.49 -14.68
N ASN A 521 -19.83 33.36 -14.37
CA ASN A 521 -19.98 32.21 -15.26
C ASN A 521 -18.66 31.75 -15.91
N ALA A 522 -17.56 31.81 -15.17
CA ALA A 522 -16.26 31.36 -15.63
C ALA A 522 -16.26 29.85 -15.86
N ASN A 523 -15.76 29.43 -17.01
CA ASN A 523 -15.61 28.05 -17.44
C ASN A 523 -14.20 27.78 -17.97
N ALA A 524 -13.93 26.55 -18.40
CA ALA A 524 -12.61 26.14 -18.90
C ALA A 524 -12.13 26.96 -20.12
N GLN A 525 -13.05 27.46 -20.96
CA GLN A 525 -12.71 28.28 -22.13
C GLN A 525 -12.36 29.71 -21.72
N THR A 526 -13.14 30.32 -20.83
CA THR A 526 -12.89 31.69 -20.35
C THR A 526 -11.62 31.82 -19.52
N LEU A 527 -11.16 30.72 -18.90
CA LEU A 527 -9.94 30.66 -18.10
C LEU A 527 -8.86 29.78 -18.76
N ALA A 528 -8.89 29.62 -20.09
CA ALA A 528 -7.97 28.73 -20.81
C ALA A 528 -6.49 29.13 -20.59
N GLU A 529 -6.20 30.43 -20.61
CA GLU A 529 -4.86 30.97 -20.37
C GLU A 529 -4.35 30.63 -18.95
N ASP A 530 -5.19 30.84 -17.93
CA ASP A 530 -4.87 30.50 -16.54
C ASP A 530 -4.67 28.98 -16.37
N ILE A 531 -5.51 28.15 -17.01
CA ILE A 531 -5.36 26.69 -17.00
C ILE A 531 -4.01 26.29 -17.62
N GLU A 532 -3.63 26.86 -18.76
CA GLU A 532 -2.38 26.54 -19.45
C GLU A 532 -1.13 27.01 -18.67
N MET A 533 -1.20 28.18 -18.03
CA MET A 533 -0.06 28.75 -17.31
C MET A 533 0.12 28.20 -15.90
N ILE A 534 -0.97 27.89 -15.18
CA ILE A 534 -0.93 27.59 -13.74
C ILE A 534 -1.00 26.09 -13.47
N LEU A 535 -1.83 25.34 -14.22
CA LEU A 535 -2.03 23.93 -13.92
C LEU A 535 -0.83 23.08 -14.33
N LEU A 536 -0.44 22.17 -13.43
CA LEU A 536 0.48 21.09 -13.73
C LEU A 536 -0.18 20.08 -14.70
N PRO A 537 0.59 19.18 -15.32
CA PRO A 537 0.04 18.13 -16.17
C PRO A 537 -1.07 17.33 -15.46
N GLU A 538 -2.09 16.90 -16.21
CA GLU A 538 -3.30 16.28 -15.65
C GLU A 538 -3.00 15.10 -14.70
N TRP A 539 -2.00 14.28 -15.04
CA TRP A 539 -1.59 13.15 -14.21
C TRP A 539 -1.01 13.56 -12.85
N VAL A 540 -0.44 14.77 -12.75
CA VAL A 540 0.04 15.38 -11.49
C VAL A 540 -1.12 15.97 -10.69
N ASN A 541 -2.07 16.64 -11.37
CA ASN A 541 -3.26 17.23 -10.73
C ASN A 541 -4.10 16.22 -9.96
N LYS A 542 -4.10 14.94 -10.37
CA LYS A 542 -4.72 13.84 -9.62
C LYS A 542 -4.19 13.70 -8.19
N TRP A 543 -2.96 14.13 -7.93
CA TRP A 543 -2.26 14.00 -6.64
C TRP A 543 -1.94 15.35 -5.99
N PHE A 544 -2.10 16.43 -6.75
CA PHE A 544 -1.86 17.81 -6.34
C PHE A 544 -3.18 18.58 -6.26
N HIS A 545 -3.83 18.49 -5.12
CA HIS A 545 -5.14 19.11 -4.86
C HIS A 545 -5.25 19.56 -3.40
N PHE A 546 -6.27 20.37 -3.12
CA PHE A 546 -6.42 21.11 -1.87
C PHE A 546 -7.68 20.67 -1.14
N GLN A 547 -7.68 20.80 0.19
CA GLN A 547 -8.92 20.67 0.95
C GLN A 547 -9.81 21.90 0.71
N PRO A 548 -11.14 21.78 0.86
CA PRO A 548 -12.01 22.94 0.97
C PRO A 548 -11.51 23.89 2.06
N VAL A 549 -11.67 25.19 1.85
CA VAL A 549 -11.19 26.21 2.79
C VAL A 549 -12.40 26.80 3.51
N ASP A 550 -12.36 26.84 4.83
CA ASP A 550 -13.23 27.69 5.63
C ASP A 550 -12.44 28.90 6.15
N LEU A 551 -12.91 30.10 5.81
CA LEU A 551 -12.32 31.35 6.31
C LEU A 551 -13.13 31.93 7.47
N LYS A 552 -14.31 31.37 7.79
CA LYS A 552 -15.12 31.78 8.94
C LYS A 552 -14.44 31.32 10.23
N GLN A 553 -14.66 32.08 11.30
CA GLN A 553 -14.04 31.82 12.59
C GLN A 553 -15.11 31.91 13.71
N PRO A 554 -15.06 31.00 14.70
CA PRO A 554 -14.20 29.82 14.77
C PRO A 554 -14.61 28.72 13.77
N GLU A 555 -13.65 27.99 13.20
CA GLU A 555 -13.92 26.79 12.40
C GLU A 555 -14.11 25.61 13.37
N VAL A 556 -15.36 25.24 13.62
CA VAL A 556 -15.70 24.09 14.44
C VAL A 556 -15.44 22.82 13.62
N CYS A 557 -14.89 21.78 14.25
CA CYS A 557 -14.75 20.48 13.60
C CYS A 557 -16.11 20.02 13.02
N GLY A 558 -16.20 19.93 11.69
CA GLY A 558 -17.45 19.63 10.99
C GLY A 558 -17.99 18.26 11.39
N ILE A 559 -19.30 18.18 11.65
CA ILE A 559 -20.09 16.95 11.84
C ILE A 559 -20.79 16.60 10.54
#